data_AF-A0A534RMI1-F1
#
_entry.id   AF-A0A534RMI1-F1
#
_cell.length_a   1.000
_cell.length_b   1.000
_cell.length_c   1.000
_cell.angle_alpha   90.00
_cell.angle_beta   90.00
_cell.angle_gamma   90.00
#
_symmetry.space_group_name_H-M   'P 1'
#
loop_
_entity.id
_entity.type
_entity.pdbx_description
1 polymer ?
#
loop_
_entity_poly.entity_id
_entity_poly.type
_entity_poly.pdbx_seq_one_letter_code
_entity_poly.pdbx_strand_id
1 'polypeptide(L)'
;MDKKTRGLPPSFQLDVARAAVERPVQLGDYLDEEEAAPVAKPVAPPDPTAAPAELPRGRHTEPAAPSTSAPVHQARVRPRFPVPKPTRLATTVPRKQVNMTPETLHMVDEILDYVRTYGVQKDTKASELFHALVLALYEARDYLDLSRVQPRGRWGTPTAAAFPTAIKNAIQAAIADWHYGNKN
;
A
#
# COMPACT_ATOMS: atom_id res chain seq x y z
N MET A 1 -30.14 -31.02 2.29
CA MET A 1 -29.39 -29.93 2.96
C MET A 1 -28.68 -29.14 1.89
N ASP A 2 -29.32 -28.09 1.37
CA ASP A 2 -28.77 -27.30 0.27
C ASP A 2 -27.94 -26.15 0.82
N LYS A 3 -26.63 -26.21 0.59
CA LYS A 3 -25.69 -25.13 0.90
C LYS A 3 -25.97 -23.97 -0.06
N LYS A 4 -26.80 -23.01 0.34
CA LYS A 4 -26.97 -21.73 -0.38
C LYS A 4 -25.65 -20.96 -0.35
N THR A 5 -24.89 -21.00 -1.44
CA THR A 5 -23.73 -20.15 -1.69
C THR A 5 -24.22 -18.71 -1.94
N ARG A 6 -23.99 -17.83 -0.97
CA ARG A 6 -24.36 -16.41 -1.04
C ARG A 6 -23.55 -15.75 -2.18
N GLY A 7 -24.22 -15.09 -3.13
CA GLY A 7 -23.59 -14.25 -4.15
C GLY A 7 -23.38 -14.86 -5.54
N LEU A 8 -23.85 -16.08 -5.82
CA LEU A 8 -23.82 -16.68 -7.16
C LEU A 8 -25.25 -16.83 -7.72
N PRO A 9 -25.47 -16.57 -9.03
CA PRO A 9 -26.78 -16.75 -9.64
C PRO A 9 -27.18 -18.24 -9.61
N PRO A 10 -28.50 -18.56 -9.54
CA PRO A 10 -28.98 -19.95 -9.44
C PRO A 10 -28.56 -20.86 -10.59
N SER A 11 -28.11 -20.29 -11.72
CA SER A 11 -27.67 -20.98 -12.93
C SER A 11 -26.15 -21.18 -13.01
N PHE A 12 -25.38 -20.77 -12.00
CA PHE A 12 -23.93 -20.95 -12.03
C PHE A 12 -23.56 -22.39 -11.68
N GLN A 13 -23.05 -23.13 -12.67
CA GLN A 13 -22.45 -24.46 -12.49
C GLN A 13 -20.99 -24.40 -12.95
N LEU A 14 -20.08 -24.82 -12.07
CA LEU A 14 -18.66 -24.94 -12.39
C LEU A 14 -18.43 -26.36 -12.91
N ASP A 15 -18.37 -26.53 -14.23
CA ASP A 15 -18.06 -27.80 -14.87
C ASP A 15 -16.57 -28.12 -14.74
N VAL A 16 -16.15 -28.53 -13.55
CA VAL A 16 -14.83 -29.11 -13.36
C VAL A 16 -14.91 -30.58 -13.74
N ALA A 17 -14.14 -30.99 -14.73
CA ALA A 17 -14.02 -32.41 -15.07
C ALA A 17 -13.65 -33.18 -13.79
N ARG A 18 -14.46 -34.18 -13.42
CA ARG A 18 -14.30 -34.97 -12.19
C ARG A 18 -12.89 -35.57 -12.02
N ALA A 19 -12.21 -35.81 -13.14
CA ALA A 19 -10.82 -36.26 -13.18
C ALA A 19 -9.80 -35.26 -12.58
N ALA A 20 -10.11 -33.96 -12.49
CA ALA A 20 -9.27 -32.94 -11.89
C ALA A 20 -9.45 -32.81 -10.36
N VAL A 21 -10.46 -33.47 -9.79
CA VAL A 21 -10.72 -33.46 -8.33
C VAL A 21 -10.12 -34.69 -7.64
N GLU A 22 -9.95 -35.80 -8.37
CA GLU A 22 -9.52 -37.09 -7.80
C GLU A 22 -8.00 -37.36 -7.90
N ARG A 23 -7.23 -36.52 -8.60
CA ARG A 23 -5.78 -36.66 -8.70
C ARG A 23 -5.06 -35.46 -8.07
N PRO A 24 -4.07 -35.68 -7.19
CA PRO A 24 -3.18 -34.62 -6.75
C PRO A 24 -2.55 -33.95 -7.98
N VAL A 25 -2.63 -32.63 -8.06
CA VAL A 25 -1.91 -31.86 -9.07
C VAL A 25 -0.42 -32.08 -8.83
N GLN A 26 0.27 -32.71 -9.79
CA GLN A 26 1.72 -32.84 -9.77
C GLN A 26 2.32 -31.47 -10.09
N LEU A 27 2.59 -30.69 -9.06
CA LEU A 27 3.50 -29.56 -9.13
C LEU A 27 4.90 -30.16 -9.32
N GLY A 28 5.54 -29.89 -10.45
CA GLY A 28 6.90 -30.36 -10.71
C GLY A 28 7.87 -29.87 -9.64
N ASP A 29 8.79 -30.74 -9.24
CA ASP A 29 9.81 -30.50 -8.21
C ASP A 29 10.87 -29.52 -8.72
N TYR A 30 10.55 -28.24 -8.74
CA TYR A 30 11.51 -27.17 -9.09
C TYR A 30 12.35 -26.72 -7.88
N LEU A 31 12.70 -27.64 -6.98
CA LEU A 31 13.36 -27.33 -5.71
C LEU A 31 14.58 -28.23 -5.39
N ASP A 32 15.07 -29.00 -6.36
CA ASP A 32 16.21 -29.92 -6.20
C ASP A 32 17.41 -29.63 -7.14
N GLU A 33 17.53 -28.42 -7.68
CA GLU A 33 18.79 -28.00 -8.33
C GLU A 33 19.73 -27.37 -7.28
N GLU A 34 20.28 -28.21 -6.39
CA GLU A 34 21.52 -27.91 -5.67
C GLU A 34 22.72 -28.22 -6.57
N GLU A 35 23.14 -27.25 -7.40
CA GLU A 35 24.39 -27.36 -8.16
C GLU A 35 25.54 -26.63 -7.45
N ALA A 36 26.28 -27.44 -6.67
CA ALA A 36 27.71 -27.38 -6.36
C ALA A 36 28.33 -26.06 -5.83
N ALA A 37 28.53 -26.02 -4.50
CA ALA A 37 29.49 -25.14 -3.84
C ALA A 37 30.95 -25.59 -4.08
N PRO A 38 31.91 -24.66 -4.18
CA PRO A 38 33.29 -24.93 -3.75
C PRO A 38 33.72 -24.11 -2.53
N VAL A 39 33.96 -24.86 -1.45
CA VAL A 39 34.96 -24.81 -0.36
C VAL A 39 35.79 -23.51 -0.14
N ALA A 40 35.83 -23.12 1.14
CA ALA A 40 36.47 -21.94 1.75
C ALA A 40 38.01 -21.97 1.90
N LYS A 41 38.61 -20.80 2.24
CA LYS A 41 39.47 -20.63 3.44
C LYS A 41 39.69 -19.14 3.86
N PRO A 42 39.99 -18.85 5.16
CA PRO A 42 39.76 -17.57 5.87
C PRO A 42 41.03 -16.80 6.26
N VAL A 43 40.96 -15.50 6.65
CA VAL A 43 41.75 -14.82 7.73
C VAL A 43 41.10 -13.46 8.18
N ALA A 44 41.23 -13.19 9.48
CA ALA A 44 40.72 -12.22 10.49
C ALA A 44 40.62 -10.67 10.27
N PRO A 45 39.92 -9.93 11.19
CA PRO A 45 39.77 -8.45 11.31
C PRO A 45 40.69 -7.87 12.44
N PRO A 46 40.48 -6.66 13.05
CA PRO A 46 39.88 -5.35 12.69
C PRO A 46 40.88 -4.16 12.93
N ASP A 47 40.50 -2.90 12.66
CA ASP A 47 40.49 -1.85 13.71
C ASP A 47 39.92 -0.48 13.25
N PRO A 48 39.37 0.32 14.20
CA PRO A 48 38.66 1.57 13.98
C PRO A 48 39.61 2.78 14.08
N THR A 49 39.12 4.01 13.87
CA THR A 49 39.32 5.18 14.78
C THR A 49 39.12 6.53 14.08
N ALA A 50 38.35 7.37 14.78
CA ALA A 50 38.38 8.83 14.84
C ALA A 50 37.98 9.71 13.63
N ALA A 51 36.84 10.35 13.82
CA ALA A 51 36.51 11.72 13.42
C ALA A 51 37.42 12.75 14.15
N PRO A 52 37.08 14.06 14.22
CA PRO A 52 36.57 15.02 13.23
C PRO A 52 37.48 16.28 13.17
N ALA A 53 37.18 17.26 12.30
CA ALA A 53 37.43 18.71 12.43
C ALA A 53 37.74 19.31 11.04
N GLU A 54 37.49 20.57 10.70
CA GLU A 54 36.69 21.69 11.18
C GLU A 54 36.67 22.64 9.97
N LEU A 55 35.56 23.34 9.74
CA LEU A 55 35.48 24.46 8.79
C LEU A 55 36.33 25.63 9.33
N PRO A 56 36.86 26.54 8.49
CA PRO A 56 36.07 27.75 8.25
C PRO A 56 36.27 28.45 6.88
N ARG A 57 35.14 28.98 6.38
CA ARG A 57 34.85 30.33 5.84
C ARG A 57 35.93 31.11 5.04
N GLY A 58 35.44 31.74 3.96
CA GLY A 58 35.97 32.99 3.38
C GLY A 58 36.01 32.95 1.86
N ARG A 59 34.93 33.21 1.11
CA ARG A 59 34.40 34.50 0.64
C ARG A 59 35.34 35.30 -0.31
N HIS A 60 34.83 35.48 -1.53
CA HIS A 60 35.03 36.59 -2.50
C HIS A 60 35.88 36.38 -3.79
N THR A 61 35.19 36.72 -4.90
CA THR A 61 35.61 37.44 -6.13
C THR A 61 36.44 36.75 -7.23
N GLU A 62 35.73 36.35 -8.29
CA GLU A 62 35.80 36.69 -9.74
C GLU A 62 37.03 37.49 -10.32
N PRO A 63 37.25 37.54 -11.66
CA PRO A 63 37.88 36.54 -12.54
C PRO A 63 39.08 37.12 -13.35
N ALA A 64 39.93 36.27 -13.95
CA ALA A 64 40.53 36.45 -15.30
C ALA A 64 41.62 35.40 -15.60
N ALA A 65 41.53 34.82 -16.80
CA ALA A 65 42.48 33.91 -17.47
C ALA A 65 43.75 34.68 -17.96
N PRO A 66 44.78 34.06 -18.61
CA PRO A 66 44.85 32.71 -19.18
C PRO A 66 46.14 31.92 -18.84
N SER A 67 45.97 30.65 -18.47
CA SER A 67 47.08 29.71 -18.33
C SER A 67 47.32 28.94 -19.63
N THR A 68 48.49 29.20 -20.20
CA THR A 68 49.44 28.25 -20.80
C THR A 68 48.93 26.86 -21.19
N SER A 69 49.00 26.60 -22.49
CA SER A 69 48.92 25.32 -23.18
C SER A 69 49.91 24.27 -22.66
N ALA A 70 49.41 23.09 -22.31
CA ALA A 70 50.16 21.83 -22.19
C ALA A 70 49.19 20.63 -22.32
N PRO A 71 49.68 19.44 -22.71
CA PRO A 71 49.10 18.64 -23.79
C PRO A 71 47.93 17.72 -23.40
N VAL A 72 47.17 17.36 -24.43
CA VAL A 72 46.05 16.42 -24.44
C VAL A 72 46.50 15.04 -23.91
N HIS A 73 46.22 14.78 -22.63
CA HIS A 73 46.16 13.41 -22.14
C HIS A 73 44.88 12.76 -22.68
N GLN A 74 45.03 11.94 -23.73
CA GLN A 74 43.98 11.04 -24.18
C GLN A 74 43.68 10.02 -23.07
N ALA A 75 42.73 10.36 -22.21
CA ALA A 75 42.14 9.41 -21.28
C ALA A 75 41.38 8.36 -22.09
N ARG A 76 41.94 7.14 -22.16
CA ARG A 76 41.23 5.96 -22.67
C ARG A 76 39.92 5.83 -21.91
N VAL A 77 38.81 6.08 -22.61
CA VAL A 77 37.46 5.81 -22.12
C VAL A 77 37.36 4.29 -21.94
N ARG A 78 37.43 3.84 -20.68
CA ARG A 78 37.07 2.46 -20.34
C ARG A 78 35.56 2.33 -20.52
N PRO A 79 35.04 1.30 -21.23
CA PRO A 79 33.61 1.08 -21.30
C PRO A 79 33.10 0.82 -19.87
N ARG A 80 32.22 1.70 -19.37
CA ARG A 80 31.47 1.45 -18.15
C ARG A 80 30.45 0.36 -18.47
N PHE A 81 30.70 -0.85 -17.98
CA PHE A 81 29.66 -1.87 -17.92
C PHE A 81 28.49 -1.33 -17.10
N PRO A 82 27.23 -1.46 -17.57
CA PRO A 82 26.08 -1.04 -16.79
C PRO A 82 26.00 -1.90 -15.53
N VAL A 83 26.18 -1.26 -14.37
CA VAL A 83 25.92 -1.91 -13.07
C VAL A 83 24.44 -2.26 -13.05
N PRO A 84 24.05 -3.54 -12.90
CA PRO A 84 22.65 -3.91 -12.78
C PRO A 84 22.06 -3.21 -11.56
N LYS A 85 21.03 -2.39 -11.76
CA LYS A 85 20.28 -1.78 -10.66
C LYS A 85 19.69 -2.93 -9.83
N PRO A 86 19.83 -2.91 -8.50
CA PRO A 86 19.21 -3.93 -7.66
C PRO A 86 17.70 -3.87 -7.88
N THR A 87 17.15 -4.96 -8.43
CA THR A 87 15.71 -5.18 -8.53
C THR A 87 15.19 -5.24 -7.10
N ARG A 88 14.61 -4.15 -6.63
CA ARG A 88 13.97 -4.13 -5.31
C ARG A 88 12.86 -5.18 -5.34
N LEU A 89 13.04 -6.23 -4.55
CA LEU A 89 12.00 -7.24 -4.29
C LEU A 89 10.78 -6.48 -3.76
N ALA A 90 9.75 -6.37 -4.59
CA ALA A 90 8.53 -5.65 -4.27
C ALA A 90 7.68 -6.51 -3.33
N THR A 91 8.08 -6.61 -2.06
CA THR A 91 7.24 -7.09 -0.95
C THR A 91 6.18 -6.05 -0.57
N THR A 92 5.61 -5.38 -1.57
CA THR A 92 4.67 -4.28 -1.33
C THR A 92 3.28 -4.87 -1.22
N VAL A 93 2.76 -4.91 0.01
CA VAL A 93 1.34 -5.19 0.27
C VAL A 93 0.48 -4.33 -0.67
N PRO A 94 -0.54 -4.89 -1.33
CA PRO A 94 -1.36 -4.15 -2.28
C PRO A 94 -2.00 -2.95 -1.59
N ARG A 95 -1.63 -1.74 -2.03
CA ARG A 95 -2.20 -0.49 -1.53
C ARG A 95 -3.46 -0.16 -2.31
N LYS A 96 -4.59 -0.04 -1.62
CA LYS A 96 -5.83 0.50 -2.20
C LYS A 96 -5.81 2.01 -2.07
N GLN A 97 -5.73 2.72 -3.19
CA GLN A 97 -5.84 4.17 -3.22
C GLN A 97 -7.32 4.57 -3.28
N VAL A 98 -7.74 5.42 -2.33
CA VAL A 98 -9.10 5.98 -2.31
C VAL A 98 -9.04 7.37 -2.91
N ASN A 99 -9.78 7.58 -4.00
CA ASN A 99 -9.94 8.90 -4.59
C ASN A 99 -11.04 9.64 -3.81
N MET A 100 -10.73 10.84 -3.34
CA MET A 100 -11.64 11.67 -2.56
C MET A 100 -11.85 13.02 -3.26
N THR A 101 -13.03 13.61 -3.06
CA THR A 101 -13.27 14.99 -3.50
C THR A 101 -12.53 15.96 -2.56
N PRO A 102 -12.22 17.19 -3.00
CA PRO A 102 -11.60 18.20 -2.15
C PRO A 102 -12.40 18.47 -0.87
N GLU A 103 -13.73 18.46 -0.97
CA GLU A 103 -14.64 18.61 0.17
C GLU A 103 -14.50 17.45 1.16
N THR A 104 -14.45 16.20 0.67
CA THR A 104 -14.25 15.03 1.53
C THR A 104 -12.89 15.04 2.23
N LEU A 105 -11.85 15.53 1.56
CA LEU A 105 -10.54 15.69 2.19
C LEU A 105 -10.60 16.68 3.36
N HIS A 106 -11.29 17.81 3.17
CA HIS A 106 -11.48 18.78 4.24
C HIS A 106 -12.24 18.18 5.44
N MET A 107 -13.31 17.42 5.19
CA MET A 107 -14.05 16.72 6.25
C MET A 107 -13.16 15.72 7.01
N VAL A 108 -12.27 15.01 6.31
CA VAL A 108 -11.32 14.07 6.95
C VAL A 108 -10.33 14.83 7.83
N ASP A 109 -9.80 15.97 7.36
CA ASP A 109 -8.89 16.80 8.13
C ASP A 109 -9.58 17.38 9.38
N GLU A 110 -10.82 17.85 9.27
CA GLU A 110 -11.61 18.33 10.42
C GLU A 110 -11.82 17.24 11.48
N ILE A 111 -12.18 16.03 11.05
CA ILE A 111 -12.34 14.88 11.96
C ILE A 111 -11.00 14.52 12.61
N LEU A 112 -9.92 14.52 11.83
CA LEU A 112 -8.59 14.18 12.33
C LEU A 112 -8.12 15.21 13.36
N ASP A 113 -8.34 16.49 13.11
CA ASP A 113 -8.02 17.56 14.04
C ASP A 113 -8.89 17.51 15.29
N TYR A 114 -10.17 17.12 15.17
CA TYR A 114 -11.01 16.84 16.34
C TYR A 114 -10.42 15.71 17.19
N VAL A 115 -10.06 14.58 16.58
CA VAL A 115 -9.46 13.43 17.29
C VAL A 115 -8.14 13.82 17.94
N ARG A 116 -7.29 14.61 17.28
CA ARG A 116 -6.04 15.10 17.87
C ARG A 116 -6.29 16.09 18.98
N THR A 117 -7.26 16.99 18.83
CA THR A 117 -7.54 18.04 19.83
C THR A 117 -8.06 17.43 21.12
N TYR A 118 -9.03 16.52 21.03
CA TYR A 118 -9.72 15.95 22.21
C TYR A 118 -9.21 14.57 22.63
N GLY A 119 -8.48 13.88 21.76
CA GLY A 119 -7.85 12.60 22.08
C GLY A 119 -6.56 12.74 22.88
N VAL A 120 -6.12 11.61 23.44
CA VAL A 120 -4.86 11.50 24.17
C VAL A 120 -3.67 11.61 23.20
N GLN A 121 -3.79 10.97 22.05
CA GLN A 121 -2.74 10.92 21.04
C GLN A 121 -2.85 12.12 20.09
N LYS A 122 -1.82 12.97 20.03
CA LYS A 122 -1.83 14.21 19.22
C LYS A 122 -1.31 14.02 17.79
N ASP A 123 -0.63 12.91 17.53
CA ASP A 123 -0.02 12.58 16.23
C ASP A 123 -0.80 11.50 15.46
N THR A 124 -2.09 11.31 15.78
CA THR A 124 -2.97 10.39 15.06
C THR A 124 -2.91 10.63 13.55
N LYS A 125 -2.75 9.56 12.79
CA LYS A 125 -2.62 9.59 11.33
C LYS A 125 -3.96 9.31 10.66
N ALA A 126 -4.15 9.87 9.45
CA ALA A 126 -5.33 9.57 8.65
C ALA A 126 -5.51 8.06 8.42
N SER A 127 -4.43 7.30 8.25
CA SER A 127 -4.49 5.83 8.11
C SER A 127 -5.11 5.12 9.31
N GLU A 128 -4.89 5.62 10.51
CA GLU A 128 -5.44 5.05 11.75
C GLU A 128 -6.91 5.41 11.88
N LEU A 129 -7.28 6.66 11.56
CA LEU A 129 -8.67 7.09 11.48
C LEU A 129 -9.46 6.23 10.48
N PHE A 130 -8.93 6.03 9.27
CA PHE A 130 -9.56 5.14 8.28
C PHE A 130 -9.66 3.70 8.78
N HIS A 131 -8.62 3.19 9.44
CA HIS A 131 -8.67 1.84 10.00
C HIS A 131 -9.78 1.69 11.04
N ALA A 132 -9.90 2.65 11.96
CA ALA A 132 -10.95 2.67 12.98
C ALA A 132 -12.36 2.74 12.37
N LEU A 133 -12.57 3.57 11.35
CA LEU A 133 -13.84 3.65 10.63
C LEU A 133 -14.20 2.32 9.95
N VAL A 134 -13.22 1.65 9.35
CA VAL A 134 -13.43 0.33 8.73
C VAL A 134 -13.76 -0.72 9.78
N LEU A 135 -13.09 -0.72 10.94
CA LEU A 135 -13.39 -1.64 12.04
C LEU A 135 -14.82 -1.46 12.55
N ALA A 136 -15.22 -0.23 12.84
CA ALA A 136 -16.58 0.08 13.32
C ALA A 136 -17.66 -0.41 12.32
N LEU A 137 -17.44 -0.19 11.02
CA LEU A 137 -18.36 -0.69 10.00
C LEU A 137 -18.33 -2.23 9.88
N TYR A 138 -17.15 -2.85 10.02
CA TYR A 138 -17.00 -4.30 9.91
C TYR A 138 -17.68 -5.05 11.06
N GLU A 139 -17.73 -4.47 12.26
CA GLU A 139 -18.46 -5.02 13.40
C GLU A 139 -19.97 -5.00 13.16
N ALA A 140 -20.49 -3.92 12.58
CA ALA A 140 -21.91 -3.76 12.27
C ALA A 140 -22.36 -4.45 10.97
N ARG A 141 -21.48 -5.19 10.27
CA ARG A 141 -21.73 -5.70 8.90
C ARG A 141 -22.96 -6.61 8.78
N ASP A 142 -23.30 -7.35 9.84
CA ASP A 142 -24.43 -8.28 9.82
C ASP A 142 -25.79 -7.55 9.90
N TYR A 143 -25.78 -6.30 10.35
CA TYR A 143 -26.92 -5.39 10.40
C TYR A 143 -27.00 -4.49 9.16
N LEU A 144 -26.05 -4.58 8.23
CA LEU A 144 -26.01 -3.75 7.04
C LEU A 144 -27.07 -4.19 6.01
N ASP A 145 -28.20 -3.49 5.99
CA ASP A 145 -29.23 -3.66 4.98
C ASP A 145 -29.07 -2.66 3.83
N LEU A 146 -28.73 -3.18 2.64
CA LEU A 146 -28.61 -2.41 1.41
C LEU A 146 -29.81 -2.61 0.46
N SER A 147 -30.84 -3.35 0.86
CA SER A 147 -32.00 -3.65 0.01
C SER A 147 -32.75 -2.40 -0.45
N ARG A 148 -32.68 -1.31 0.33
CA ARG A 148 -33.30 -0.01 0.05
C ARG A 148 -32.40 0.94 -0.74
N VAL A 149 -31.13 0.60 -0.92
CA VAL A 149 -30.17 1.44 -1.65
C VAL A 149 -30.37 1.22 -3.15
N GLN A 150 -30.77 2.27 -3.85
CA GLN A 150 -30.95 2.21 -5.29
C GLN A 150 -29.62 1.97 -6.00
N PRO A 151 -29.61 1.25 -7.15
CA PRO A 151 -28.42 1.12 -7.97
C PRO A 151 -27.85 2.48 -8.36
N ARG A 152 -26.51 2.57 -8.43
CA ARG A 152 -25.85 3.80 -8.83
C ARG A 152 -26.28 4.19 -10.24
N GLY A 153 -26.81 5.40 -10.39
CA GLY A 153 -27.16 5.97 -11.69
C GLY A 153 -25.93 6.31 -12.54
N ARG A 154 -26.16 6.76 -13.79
CA ARG A 154 -25.08 7.26 -14.65
C ARG A 154 -24.38 8.44 -14.00
N TRP A 155 -23.08 8.58 -14.23
CA TRP A 155 -22.31 9.74 -13.73
C TRP A 155 -23.00 11.05 -14.13
N GLY A 156 -23.15 11.96 -13.18
CA GLY A 156 -23.66 13.31 -13.40
C GLY A 156 -25.16 13.42 -13.22
N THR A 157 -25.84 12.28 -13.04
CA THR A 157 -27.27 12.27 -12.71
C THR A 157 -27.49 12.55 -11.21
N PRO A 158 -28.65 13.13 -10.83
CA PRO A 158 -29.02 13.31 -9.42
C PRO A 158 -28.97 11.99 -8.64
N THR A 159 -29.36 10.88 -9.26
CA THR A 159 -29.32 9.54 -8.65
C THR A 159 -27.90 9.08 -8.33
N ALA A 160 -26.90 9.43 -9.16
CA ALA A 160 -25.51 9.11 -8.88
C ALA A 160 -24.94 9.96 -7.73
N ALA A 161 -25.38 11.21 -7.58
CA ALA A 161 -24.99 12.07 -6.47
C ALA A 161 -25.66 11.65 -5.14
N ALA A 162 -26.88 11.10 -5.20
CA ALA A 162 -27.58 10.60 -4.02
C ALA A 162 -27.02 9.25 -3.50
N PHE A 163 -26.29 8.51 -4.34
CA PHE A 163 -25.82 7.16 -4.01
C PHE A 163 -24.89 7.11 -2.78
N PRO A 164 -23.84 7.97 -2.65
CA PRO A 164 -23.03 8.02 -1.43
C PRO A 164 -23.86 8.31 -0.17
N THR A 165 -24.86 9.19 -0.27
CA THR A 165 -25.76 9.53 0.85
C THR A 165 -26.62 8.35 1.27
N ALA A 166 -27.15 7.59 0.31
CA ALA A 166 -27.93 6.39 0.58
C ALA A 166 -27.09 5.32 1.30
N ILE A 167 -25.85 5.09 0.86
CA ILE A 167 -24.91 4.19 1.54
C ILE A 167 -24.60 4.69 2.95
N LYS A 168 -24.29 5.98 3.11
CA LYS A 168 -24.00 6.60 4.41
C LYS A 168 -25.14 6.35 5.41
N ASN A 169 -26.39 6.57 4.99
CA ASN A 169 -27.55 6.38 5.86
C ASN A 169 -27.74 4.90 6.25
N ALA A 170 -27.52 3.96 5.32
CA ALA A 170 -27.57 2.52 5.63
C ALA A 170 -26.48 2.11 6.64
N ILE A 171 -25.26 2.65 6.48
CA ILE A 171 -24.16 2.44 7.43
C ILE A 171 -24.51 2.97 8.82
N GLN A 172 -25.06 4.19 8.89
CA GLN A 172 -25.45 4.80 10.17
C GLN A 172 -26.53 3.98 10.88
N ALA A 173 -27.53 3.48 10.15
CA ALA A 173 -28.56 2.60 10.70
C ALA A 173 -27.96 1.29 11.21
N ALA A 174 -27.10 0.63 10.43
CA ALA A 174 -26.46 -0.62 10.83
C ALA A 174 -25.61 -0.48 12.10
N ILE A 175 -24.83 0.59 12.22
CA ILE A 175 -24.02 0.86 13.42
C ILE A 175 -24.92 1.12 14.64
N ALA A 176 -26.04 1.83 14.45
CA ALA A 176 -27.00 2.07 15.53
C ALA A 176 -27.63 0.75 16.00
N ASP A 177 -28.13 -0.07 15.07
CA ASP A 177 -28.77 -1.35 15.38
C ASP A 177 -27.80 -2.32 16.07
N TRP A 178 -26.56 -2.42 15.59
CA TRP A 178 -25.51 -3.20 16.23
C TRP A 178 -25.26 -2.77 17.68
N HIS A 179 -25.17 -1.46 17.92
CA HIS A 179 -24.90 -0.93 19.25
C HIS A 179 -26.08 -1.11 20.21
N TYR A 180 -27.33 -1.04 19.73
CA TYR A 180 -28.51 -1.39 20.54
C TYR A 180 -28.60 -2.90 20.80
N GLY A 181 -28.26 -3.74 19.82
CA GLY A 181 -28.25 -5.19 19.94
C GLY A 181 -27.21 -5.69 20.96
N ASN A 182 -26.07 -5.01 21.10
CA ASN A 182 -25.02 -5.35 22.08
C ASN A 182 -25.29 -4.89 23.51
N LYS A 183 -26.31 -4.05 23.74
CA LYS A 183 -26.65 -3.52 25.08
C LYS A 183 -27.73 -4.34 25.80
N ASN A 184 -28.36 -5.28 25.12
CA ASN A 184 -29.36 -6.20 25.65
C ASN A 184 -28.74 -7.59 25.80
#